data_AF-A0A532TDX6-F1
#
_entry.id   AF-A0A532TDX6-F1
#
_cell.length_a   1.000
_cell.length_b   1.000
_cell.length_c   1.000
_cell.angle_alpha   90.00
_cell.angle_beta   90.00
_cell.angle_gamma   90.00
#
_symmetry.space_group_name_H-M   'P 1'
#
loop_
_entity.id
_entity.type
_entity.pdbx_description
1 polymer ?
#
loop_
_entity_poly.entity_id
_entity_poly.type
_entity_poly.pdbx_seq_one_letter_code
_entity_poly.pdbx_strand_id
1 'polypeptide(L)'
;MRNGLLSGVIDLIDSVDPSFIPVFQADPDISCEEYGNTLTVAWITFNYLHLDKAMRHAVSYALNYSYVVDVIYDGDAVRWPTYIPNGIPYANYSLDAATFDRPVARNKLLTDPTWGPICAAAGLTGASSDAAWIAVATGGSPIAHYNYTWNIGNDKRENIGLRLAFDLEYIGVKLDVNGVTWGDFLDMIIADREKMDMYALGWAPDYLDPETYINPIWSNVSDINGGNFYEPDVQVLMDDALTEINPTVRSNMYWMIQKLMVEEYMPGMTLITGINYDAWQTYVLGWVPNPIERVWFYPVYIESDDLTPPDITILSPVSDQVFGVYAPTFTITIIDESPVDSTWYTIDGEVTNYTFSGLIGTVNQTAWDDAGIGSISLTFYANDTLGNLGSETVNIFKDIVGPDITIHSPLPNQEFGVDAPTYNITITSEYLLHSLWYTIDGGVTNYTSYGLTGAINQNAWDSASQGNILITFSAEDDTGKIGTSSVTVIKSIPSEPPIPGYDVILIFGVISLVAIILMKKIKNK
;
A
#
# COMPACT_ATOMS: atom_id res chain seq x y z
N MET A 1 10.05 -20.29 8.01
CA MET A 1 9.90 -18.90 8.49
C MET A 1 11.25 -18.21 8.64
N ARG A 2 12.19 -18.75 9.42
CA ARG A 2 13.46 -18.07 9.78
C ARG A 2 14.40 -17.77 8.62
N ASN A 3 14.64 -18.74 7.73
CA ASN A 3 15.36 -18.48 6.46
C ASN A 3 14.57 -17.57 5.51
N GLY A 4 13.26 -17.42 5.73
CA GLY A 4 12.40 -16.54 4.95
C GLY A 4 12.77 -15.08 5.17
N LEU A 5 12.99 -14.67 6.43
CA LEU A 5 13.43 -13.32 6.77
C LEU A 5 14.79 -13.00 6.14
N LEU A 6 15.78 -13.88 6.30
CA LEU A 6 17.11 -13.72 5.66
C LEU A 6 17.05 -13.67 4.13
N SER A 7 16.02 -14.25 3.51
CA SER A 7 15.85 -14.25 2.06
C SER A 7 14.96 -13.12 1.53
N GLY A 8 14.39 -12.28 2.40
CA GLY A 8 13.39 -11.26 2.03
C GLY A 8 12.02 -11.83 1.62
N VAL A 9 11.77 -13.13 1.81
CA VAL A 9 10.47 -13.77 1.54
C VAL A 9 9.46 -13.51 2.66
N ILE A 10 9.97 -13.20 3.86
CA ILE A 10 9.17 -12.78 5.02
C ILE A 10 9.71 -11.44 5.45
N ASP A 11 8.84 -10.45 5.60
CA ASP A 11 9.24 -9.10 5.96
C ASP A 11 9.34 -8.90 7.48
N LEU A 12 8.64 -9.73 8.27
CA LEU A 12 8.55 -9.59 9.72
C LEU A 12 8.33 -10.94 10.42
N ILE A 13 8.95 -11.11 11.58
CA ILE A 13 8.79 -12.22 12.52
C ILE A 13 8.53 -11.62 13.91
N ASP A 14 7.37 -11.92 14.48
CA ASP A 14 7.09 -11.73 15.90
C ASP A 14 7.63 -12.93 16.71
N SER A 15 8.15 -12.67 17.91
CA SER A 15 8.70 -13.71 18.80
C SER A 15 9.77 -14.60 18.13
N VAL A 16 10.89 -13.98 17.79
CA VAL A 16 12.07 -14.58 17.16
C VAL A 16 12.58 -15.77 17.96
N ASP A 17 12.92 -16.85 17.25
CA ASP A 17 13.62 -17.96 17.88
C ASP A 17 15.03 -17.51 18.32
N PRO A 18 15.37 -17.71 19.59
CA PRO A 18 16.61 -17.25 20.18
C PRO A 18 17.89 -17.63 19.43
N SER A 19 17.93 -18.82 18.85
CA SER A 19 19.09 -19.30 18.09
C SER A 19 19.41 -18.45 16.84
N PHE A 20 18.46 -17.62 16.39
CA PHE A 20 18.61 -16.72 15.24
C PHE A 20 18.84 -15.26 15.64
N ILE A 21 18.63 -14.88 16.91
CA ILE A 21 18.85 -13.48 17.35
C ILE A 21 20.26 -13.00 16.98
N PRO A 22 21.37 -13.74 17.25
CA PRO A 22 22.70 -13.26 16.87
C PRO A 22 22.90 -13.16 15.36
N VAL A 23 22.18 -13.97 14.57
CA VAL A 23 22.25 -13.96 13.11
C VAL A 23 21.53 -12.74 12.56
N PHE A 24 20.31 -12.46 13.04
CA PHE A 24 19.52 -11.31 12.61
C PHE A 24 20.16 -9.98 13.05
N GLN A 25 20.68 -9.90 14.27
CA GLN A 25 21.40 -8.72 14.75
C GLN A 25 22.71 -8.42 13.99
N ALA A 26 23.28 -9.42 13.31
CA ALA A 26 24.48 -9.25 12.50
C ALA A 26 24.18 -8.84 11.05
N ASP A 27 22.91 -8.92 10.62
CA ASP A 27 22.49 -8.60 9.25
C ASP A 27 22.10 -7.11 9.17
N PRO A 28 22.75 -6.31 8.28
CA PRO A 28 22.46 -4.88 8.20
C PRO A 28 21.06 -4.56 7.65
N ASP A 29 20.41 -5.51 6.96
CA ASP A 29 19.12 -5.31 6.32
C ASP A 29 17.95 -5.69 7.26
N ILE A 30 18.24 -6.27 8.43
CA ILE A 30 17.26 -6.72 9.42
C ILE A 30 17.41 -5.92 10.72
N SER A 31 16.30 -5.32 11.16
CA SER A 31 16.14 -4.84 12.53
C SER A 31 15.74 -6.02 13.43
N CYS A 32 16.47 -6.28 14.51
CA CYS A 32 16.14 -7.30 15.50
C CYS A 32 16.34 -6.75 16.91
N GLU A 33 15.23 -6.47 17.60
CA GLU A 33 15.24 -5.72 18.86
C GLU A 33 14.56 -6.49 20.00
N GLU A 34 15.10 -6.33 21.21
CA GLU A 34 14.48 -6.81 22.45
C GLU A 34 13.40 -5.82 22.89
N TYR A 35 12.19 -6.33 23.13
CA TYR A 35 11.05 -5.50 23.58
C TYR A 35 10.65 -5.76 25.03
N GLY A 36 11.53 -6.40 25.78
CA GLY A 36 11.36 -6.74 27.19
C GLY A 36 10.65 -8.07 27.39
N ASN A 37 10.08 -8.25 28.58
CA ASN A 37 9.43 -9.51 28.93
C ASN A 37 8.08 -9.66 28.22
N THR A 38 7.77 -10.89 27.82
CA THR A 38 6.43 -11.28 27.41
C THR A 38 5.43 -10.98 28.55
N LEU A 39 4.17 -10.79 28.20
CA LEU A 39 3.09 -10.83 29.19
C LEU A 39 2.69 -12.26 29.55
N THR A 40 3.51 -13.25 29.23
CA THR A 40 3.26 -14.64 29.59
C THR A 40 4.07 -15.01 30.83
N VAL A 41 3.42 -15.61 31.81
CA VAL A 41 4.07 -16.18 32.99
C VAL A 41 3.88 -17.69 33.02
N ALA A 42 4.91 -18.42 33.43
CA ALA A 42 4.87 -19.86 33.58
C ALA A 42 5.11 -20.27 35.04
N TRP A 43 4.44 -21.34 35.48
CA TRP A 43 4.53 -21.86 36.84
C TRP A 43 4.26 -23.38 36.86
N ILE A 44 4.49 -24.02 38.01
CA ILE A 44 4.01 -25.36 38.32
C ILE A 44 2.89 -25.25 39.34
N THR A 45 1.67 -25.65 39.01
CA THR A 45 0.55 -25.68 39.96
C THR A 45 0.70 -26.91 40.86
N PHE A 46 0.37 -26.76 42.14
CA PHE A 46 0.20 -27.87 43.08
C PHE A 46 -1.28 -28.14 43.32
N ASN A 47 -1.68 -29.41 43.35
CA ASN A 47 -3.01 -29.77 43.83
C ASN A 47 -3.05 -29.71 45.37
N TYR A 48 -3.83 -28.77 45.91
CA TYR A 48 -3.97 -28.52 47.35
C TYR A 48 -4.47 -29.71 48.14
N LEU A 49 -5.23 -30.60 47.50
CA LEU A 49 -5.77 -31.78 48.16
C LEU A 49 -4.71 -32.87 48.32
N HIS A 50 -3.61 -32.80 47.57
CA HIS A 50 -2.57 -33.82 47.53
C HIS A 50 -1.26 -33.38 48.20
N LEU A 51 -0.91 -32.10 48.07
CA LEU A 51 0.28 -31.51 48.65
C LEU A 51 -0.10 -30.49 49.71
N ASP A 52 0.23 -30.80 50.97
CA ASP A 52 0.11 -29.83 52.05
C ASP A 52 1.14 -28.69 51.94
N LYS A 53 0.96 -27.67 52.77
CA LYS A 53 1.79 -26.47 52.74
C LYS A 53 3.28 -26.75 52.93
N ALA A 54 3.64 -27.68 53.83
CA ALA A 54 5.04 -28.01 54.08
C ALA A 54 5.69 -28.65 52.84
N MET A 55 4.98 -29.56 52.17
CA MET A 55 5.43 -30.19 50.94
C MET A 55 5.54 -29.16 49.80
N ARG A 56 4.55 -28.28 49.60
CA ARG A 56 4.62 -27.23 48.56
C ARG A 56 5.82 -26.30 48.75
N HIS A 57 6.11 -25.90 49.98
CA HIS A 57 7.31 -25.13 50.31
C HIS A 57 8.58 -25.94 50.04
N ALA A 58 8.65 -27.19 50.51
CA ALA A 58 9.84 -28.04 50.31
C ALA A 58 10.15 -28.25 48.81
N VAL A 59 9.14 -28.59 48.01
CA VAL A 59 9.25 -28.75 46.56
C VAL A 59 9.72 -27.46 45.88
N SER A 60 9.18 -26.30 46.30
CA SER A 60 9.57 -25.01 45.73
C SER A 60 11.04 -24.66 45.99
N TYR A 61 11.55 -24.93 47.20
CA TYR A 61 12.97 -24.72 47.51
C TYR A 61 13.90 -25.81 46.91
N ALA A 62 13.35 -26.92 46.41
CA ALA A 62 14.13 -28.00 45.82
C ALA A 62 14.46 -27.78 44.34
N LEU A 63 13.62 -27.08 43.56
CA LEU A 63 13.85 -26.89 42.13
C LEU A 63 15.01 -25.91 41.86
N ASN A 64 15.94 -26.31 41.00
CA ASN A 64 16.98 -25.41 40.50
C ASN A 64 16.45 -24.50 39.39
N TYR A 65 16.00 -23.30 39.77
CA TYR A 65 15.47 -22.32 38.85
C TYR A 65 16.49 -21.80 37.82
N SER A 66 17.77 -21.68 38.17
CA SER A 66 18.80 -21.27 37.21
C SER A 66 18.97 -22.30 36.10
N TYR A 67 18.85 -23.60 36.39
CA TYR A 67 18.83 -24.62 35.34
C TYR A 67 17.62 -24.47 34.41
N VAL A 68 16.45 -24.08 34.94
CA VAL A 68 15.29 -23.80 34.11
C VAL A 68 15.59 -22.64 33.17
N VAL A 69 16.14 -21.53 33.66
CA VAL A 69 16.46 -20.36 32.84
C VAL A 69 17.60 -20.66 31.85
N ASP A 70 18.76 -21.08 32.35
CA ASP A 70 20.01 -21.13 31.59
C ASP A 70 20.09 -22.34 30.65
N VAL A 71 19.44 -23.47 31.00
CA VAL A 71 19.56 -24.72 30.24
C VAL A 71 18.27 -25.06 29.52
N ILE A 72 17.12 -24.95 30.20
CA ILE A 72 15.84 -25.28 29.57
C ILE A 72 15.40 -24.14 28.65
N TYR A 73 15.55 -22.88 29.05
CA TYR A 73 15.17 -21.71 28.25
C TYR A 73 16.35 -21.05 27.52
N ASP A 74 17.58 -21.57 27.62
CA ASP A 74 18.77 -21.03 26.94
C ASP A 74 19.02 -19.53 27.21
N GLY A 75 18.56 -19.03 28.37
CA GLY A 75 18.63 -17.61 28.75
C GLY A 75 17.47 -16.75 28.26
N ASP A 76 16.53 -17.30 27.50
CA ASP A 76 15.43 -16.55 26.83
C ASP A 76 14.21 -16.31 27.71
N ALA A 77 14.41 -16.45 29.00
CA ALA A 77 13.40 -16.20 30.00
C ALA A 77 14.07 -15.72 31.27
N VAL A 78 13.35 -14.95 32.07
CA VAL A 78 13.85 -14.46 33.36
C VAL A 78 13.04 -15.07 34.49
N ARG A 79 13.71 -15.39 35.61
CA ARG A 79 13.04 -15.84 36.85
C ARG A 79 11.99 -14.80 37.24
N TRP A 80 10.75 -15.25 37.44
CA TRP A 80 9.64 -14.33 37.72
C TRP A 80 8.99 -14.57 39.09
N PRO A 81 9.03 -13.61 40.03
CA PRO A 81 8.68 -13.88 41.44
C PRO A 81 7.17 -13.91 41.72
N THR A 82 6.31 -13.57 40.76
CA THR A 82 4.85 -13.46 40.95
C THR A 82 4.08 -14.11 39.79
N TYR A 83 2.76 -14.22 39.91
CA TYR A 83 1.86 -14.68 38.85
C TYR A 83 1.47 -13.56 37.88
N ILE A 84 1.97 -12.34 38.07
CA ILE A 84 1.61 -11.18 37.24
C ILE A 84 2.88 -10.66 36.52
N PRO A 85 2.93 -10.65 35.17
CA PRO A 85 4.12 -10.27 34.40
C PRO A 85 4.43 -8.77 34.44
N ASN A 86 5.59 -8.41 33.88
CA ASN A 86 6.01 -7.02 33.81
C ASN A 86 5.08 -6.21 32.89
N GLY A 87 4.70 -5.01 33.27
CA GLY A 87 3.83 -4.15 32.46
C GLY A 87 2.33 -4.29 32.74
N ILE A 88 1.92 -5.23 33.58
CA ILE A 88 0.55 -5.30 34.09
C ILE A 88 0.42 -4.46 35.37
N PRO A 89 -0.64 -3.65 35.53
CA PRO A 89 -0.86 -2.88 36.74
C PRO A 89 -0.84 -3.74 38.01
N TYR A 90 -0.33 -3.17 39.10
CA TYR A 90 -0.32 -3.76 40.45
C TYR A 90 0.51 -5.04 40.63
N ALA A 91 1.31 -5.45 39.65
CA ALA A 91 2.30 -6.50 39.84
C ALA A 91 3.32 -6.11 40.93
N ASN A 92 3.70 -7.06 41.79
CA ASN A 92 4.70 -6.86 42.86
C ASN A 92 5.89 -7.79 42.65
N TYR A 93 7.05 -7.20 42.33
CA TYR A 93 8.29 -7.95 42.05
C TYR A 93 9.23 -8.07 43.25
N SER A 94 8.87 -7.48 44.40
CA SER A 94 9.70 -7.50 45.62
C SER A 94 9.32 -8.63 46.58
N LEU A 95 8.59 -9.65 46.09
CA LEU A 95 8.13 -10.79 46.88
C LEU A 95 9.29 -11.74 47.18
N ASP A 96 9.26 -12.33 48.37
CA ASP A 96 10.22 -13.36 48.79
C ASP A 96 9.85 -14.73 48.19
N ALA A 97 10.00 -14.85 46.88
CA ALA A 97 9.75 -16.09 46.15
C ALA A 97 10.83 -17.15 46.49
N ALA A 98 10.42 -18.43 46.49
CA ALA A 98 11.33 -19.53 46.76
C ALA A 98 12.55 -19.51 45.82
N THR A 99 13.71 -19.79 46.41
CA THR A 99 15.00 -19.93 45.74
C THR A 99 15.51 -21.36 45.88
N PHE A 100 16.43 -21.78 45.02
CA PHE A 100 17.00 -23.13 45.10
C PHE A 100 17.90 -23.26 46.33
N ASP A 101 17.42 -23.97 47.35
CA ASP A 101 18.16 -24.26 48.58
C ASP A 101 17.69 -25.60 49.18
N ARG A 102 18.46 -26.66 48.89
CA ARG A 102 18.17 -28.03 49.36
C ARG A 102 18.14 -28.14 50.89
N PRO A 103 19.09 -27.58 51.65
CA PRO A 103 18.97 -27.51 53.11
C PRO A 103 17.65 -26.92 53.60
N VAL A 104 17.21 -25.79 53.03
CA VAL A 104 15.92 -25.17 53.38
C VAL A 104 14.77 -26.10 53.02
N ALA A 105 14.75 -26.68 51.82
CA ALA A 105 13.74 -27.63 51.38
C ALA A 105 13.59 -28.82 52.34
N ARG A 106 14.71 -29.46 52.71
CA ARG A 106 14.72 -30.57 53.68
C ARG A 106 14.25 -30.11 55.05
N ASN A 107 14.67 -28.93 55.49
CA ASN A 107 14.28 -28.40 56.79
C ASN A 107 12.76 -28.13 56.89
N LYS A 108 12.11 -27.71 55.80
CA LYS A 108 10.65 -27.57 55.74
C LYS A 108 9.94 -28.90 56.05
N LEU A 109 10.49 -30.03 55.58
CA LEU A 109 9.96 -31.37 55.88
C LEU A 109 10.34 -31.86 57.29
N LEU A 110 11.61 -31.70 57.68
CA LEU A 110 12.13 -32.23 58.94
C LEU A 110 11.50 -31.56 60.18
N THR A 111 11.14 -30.28 60.07
CA THR A 111 10.57 -29.49 61.17
C THR A 111 9.04 -29.53 61.20
N ASP A 112 8.41 -30.05 60.15
CA ASP A 112 6.95 -30.14 60.07
C ASP A 112 6.41 -31.28 60.97
N PRO A 113 5.30 -31.08 61.70
CA PRO A 113 4.74 -32.10 62.59
C PRO A 113 4.27 -33.38 61.90
N THR A 114 3.91 -33.32 60.61
CA THR A 114 3.47 -34.45 59.80
C THR A 114 4.67 -35.11 59.11
N TRP A 115 5.52 -34.32 58.45
CA TRP A 115 6.61 -34.85 57.64
C TRP A 115 7.87 -35.22 58.43
N GLY A 116 8.12 -34.56 59.56
CA GLY A 116 9.28 -34.83 60.42
C GLY A 116 9.33 -36.29 60.90
N PRO A 117 8.23 -36.84 61.46
CA PRO A 117 8.15 -38.26 61.82
C PRO A 117 8.34 -39.21 60.64
N ILE A 118 7.83 -38.87 59.44
CA ILE A 118 7.99 -39.68 58.22
C ILE A 118 9.46 -39.71 57.79
N CYS A 119 10.12 -38.55 57.77
CA CYS A 119 11.55 -38.44 57.49
C CYS A 119 12.38 -39.25 58.51
N ALA A 120 12.06 -39.11 59.80
CA ALA A 120 12.75 -39.86 60.86
C ALA A 120 12.58 -41.37 60.73
N ALA A 121 11.37 -41.85 60.36
CA ALA A 121 11.10 -43.26 60.10
C ALA A 121 11.89 -43.79 58.89
N ALA A 122 12.16 -42.94 57.90
CA ALA A 122 13.04 -43.23 56.77
C ALA A 122 14.55 -43.07 57.10
N GLY A 123 14.91 -42.76 58.34
CA GLY A 123 16.30 -42.56 58.78
C GLY A 123 16.92 -41.23 58.34
N LEU A 124 16.08 -40.25 57.96
CA LEU A 124 16.51 -38.94 57.48
C LEU A 124 16.57 -37.92 58.63
N THR A 125 17.62 -37.11 58.64
CA THR A 125 17.88 -36.06 59.63
C THR A 125 18.48 -34.84 58.94
N GLY A 126 18.62 -33.73 59.66
CA GLY A 126 19.33 -32.53 59.16
C GLY A 126 20.80 -32.77 58.81
N ALA A 127 21.41 -33.87 59.27
CA ALA A 127 22.79 -34.25 58.94
C ALA A 127 22.88 -35.29 57.81
N SER A 128 21.75 -35.76 57.27
CA SER A 128 21.74 -36.78 56.21
C SER A 128 22.32 -36.21 54.91
N SER A 129 23.20 -36.98 54.27
CA SER A 129 23.83 -36.61 53.00
C SER A 129 22.86 -36.70 51.83
N ASP A 130 23.19 -36.05 50.70
CA ASP A 130 22.41 -36.15 49.47
C ASP A 130 22.15 -37.60 49.04
N ALA A 131 23.15 -38.47 49.17
CA ALA A 131 23.02 -39.89 48.86
C ALA A 131 21.98 -40.61 49.73
N ALA A 132 21.81 -40.20 51.00
CA ALA A 132 20.81 -40.79 51.88
C ALA A 132 19.38 -40.40 51.46
N TRP A 133 19.16 -39.14 51.10
CA TRP A 133 17.87 -38.67 50.58
C TRP A 133 17.52 -39.34 49.25
N ILE A 134 18.47 -39.40 48.31
CA ILE A 134 18.28 -40.07 47.01
C ILE A 134 17.99 -41.56 47.20
N ALA A 135 18.68 -42.23 48.12
CA ALA A 135 18.43 -43.65 48.41
C ALA A 135 17.00 -43.90 48.93
N VAL A 136 16.44 -42.97 49.71
CA VAL A 136 15.03 -43.05 50.14
C VAL A 136 14.09 -42.84 48.95
N ALA A 137 14.32 -41.81 48.13
CA ALA A 137 13.49 -41.52 46.97
C ALA A 137 13.43 -42.68 45.96
N THR A 138 14.58 -43.32 45.70
CA THR A 138 14.75 -44.34 44.66
C THR A 138 14.64 -45.78 45.18
N GLY A 139 14.71 -45.99 46.50
CA GLY A 139 14.76 -47.31 47.16
C GLY A 139 13.44 -48.06 47.29
N GLY A 140 12.36 -47.59 46.65
CA GLY A 140 11.04 -48.24 46.66
C GLY A 140 10.14 -47.87 47.85
N SER A 141 10.58 -46.99 48.75
CA SER A 141 9.77 -46.43 49.83
C SER A 141 10.11 -44.94 50.03
N PRO A 142 9.82 -44.09 49.03
CA PRO A 142 10.04 -42.66 49.14
C PRO A 142 9.14 -42.07 50.25
N ILE A 143 9.53 -40.92 50.82
CA ILE A 143 8.68 -40.27 51.84
C ILE A 143 7.35 -39.80 51.25
N ALA A 144 7.34 -39.49 49.95
CA ALA A 144 6.16 -39.21 49.16
C ALA A 144 6.39 -39.62 47.69
N HIS A 145 5.32 -39.96 46.98
CA HIS A 145 5.35 -40.30 45.57
C HIS A 145 4.22 -39.54 44.86
N TYR A 146 4.58 -38.67 43.93
CA TYR A 146 3.67 -37.81 43.18
C TYR A 146 3.84 -37.98 41.68
N ASN A 147 2.94 -37.37 40.92
CA ASN A 147 3.01 -37.22 39.47
C ASN A 147 3.12 -35.75 39.05
N TYR A 148 3.85 -35.53 37.96
CA TYR A 148 3.89 -34.27 37.25
C TYR A 148 3.31 -34.47 35.85
N THR A 149 2.30 -33.68 35.51
CA THR A 149 1.61 -33.77 34.23
C THR A 149 2.00 -32.61 33.31
N TRP A 150 2.26 -32.89 32.04
CA TRP A 150 2.54 -31.89 31.00
C TRP A 150 1.88 -32.27 29.68
N ASN A 151 1.72 -31.29 28.77
CA ASN A 151 1.14 -31.53 27.45
C ASN A 151 2.20 -31.90 26.41
N ILE A 152 2.02 -33.05 25.76
CA ILE A 152 2.90 -33.57 24.70
C ILE A 152 3.09 -32.52 23.60
N GLY A 153 4.33 -32.40 23.11
CA GLY A 153 4.75 -31.38 22.15
C GLY A 153 5.28 -30.09 22.79
N ASN A 154 5.34 -30.02 24.12
CA ASN A 154 5.98 -28.93 24.86
C ASN A 154 7.25 -29.41 25.60
N ASP A 155 8.36 -29.42 24.88
CA ASP A 155 9.66 -29.90 25.39
C ASP A 155 10.15 -29.10 26.61
N LYS A 156 9.80 -27.81 26.72
CA LYS A 156 10.17 -27.00 27.88
C LYS A 156 9.47 -27.50 29.15
N ARG A 157 8.16 -27.81 29.08
CA ARG A 157 7.41 -28.39 30.21
C ARG A 157 7.89 -29.80 30.55
N GLU A 158 8.16 -30.65 29.55
CA GLU A 158 8.75 -31.97 29.79
C GLU A 158 10.06 -31.87 30.56
N ASN A 159 11.00 -31.04 30.08
CA ASN A 159 12.32 -30.88 30.68
C ASN A 159 12.24 -30.24 32.08
N ILE A 160 11.28 -29.34 32.34
CA ILE A 160 11.01 -28.84 33.68
C ILE A 160 10.58 -29.98 34.61
N GLY A 161 9.66 -30.84 34.16
CA GLY A 161 9.21 -32.01 34.91
C GLY A 161 10.35 -32.98 35.23
N LEU A 162 11.18 -33.31 34.23
CA LEU A 162 12.35 -34.17 34.41
C LEU A 162 13.38 -33.56 35.37
N ARG A 163 13.60 -32.24 35.28
CA ARG A 163 14.47 -31.52 36.20
C ARG A 163 13.92 -31.54 37.62
N LEU A 164 12.62 -31.32 37.78
CA LEU A 164 11.94 -31.37 39.07
C LEU A 164 12.05 -32.78 39.67
N ALA A 165 11.81 -33.83 38.88
CA ALA A 165 11.94 -35.22 39.35
C ALA A 165 13.34 -35.50 39.90
N PHE A 166 14.38 -35.09 39.17
CA PHE A 166 15.77 -35.19 39.63
C PHE A 166 16.01 -34.43 40.95
N ASP A 167 15.53 -33.19 41.06
CA ASP A 167 15.73 -32.39 42.28
C ASP A 167 14.94 -32.92 43.48
N LEU A 168 13.77 -33.51 43.26
CA LEU A 168 12.95 -34.08 44.33
C LEU A 168 13.55 -35.32 44.97
N GLU A 169 14.39 -36.07 44.24
CA GLU A 169 15.16 -37.17 44.84
C GLU A 169 16.06 -36.67 45.98
N TYR A 170 16.59 -35.45 45.88
CA TYR A 170 17.43 -34.85 46.91
C TYR A 170 16.65 -34.46 48.17
N ILE A 171 15.32 -34.52 48.16
CA ILE A 171 14.48 -34.37 49.35
C ILE A 171 13.68 -35.63 49.66
N GLY A 172 14.05 -36.78 49.09
CA GLY A 172 13.47 -38.09 49.44
C GLY A 172 12.12 -38.36 48.76
N VAL A 173 11.71 -37.51 47.83
CA VAL A 173 10.42 -37.57 47.13
C VAL A 173 10.63 -38.17 45.74
N LYS A 174 9.72 -39.05 45.32
CA LYS A 174 9.67 -39.59 43.97
C LYS A 174 8.62 -38.84 43.13
N LEU A 175 8.96 -38.51 41.89
CA LEU A 175 8.05 -37.88 40.93
C LEU A 175 8.02 -38.66 39.62
N ASP A 176 6.83 -39.08 39.19
CA ASP A 176 6.63 -39.64 37.86
C ASP A 176 6.22 -38.53 36.89
N VAL A 177 6.93 -38.41 35.76
CA VAL A 177 6.70 -37.36 34.75
C VAL A 177 5.86 -37.93 33.61
N ASN A 178 4.63 -37.45 33.47
CA ASN A 178 3.61 -38.00 32.58
C ASN A 178 3.19 -36.98 31.52
N GLY A 179 3.38 -37.32 30.24
CA GLY A 179 2.87 -36.55 29.12
C GLY A 179 1.46 -36.98 28.71
N VAL A 180 0.57 -36.02 28.49
CA VAL A 180 -0.80 -36.25 27.96
C VAL A 180 -1.07 -35.33 26.76
N THR A 181 -2.13 -35.60 25.99
CA THR A 181 -2.52 -34.68 24.91
C THR A 181 -3.01 -33.35 25.47
N TRP A 182 -2.99 -32.26 24.67
CA TRP A 182 -3.49 -30.96 25.14
C TRP A 182 -4.98 -31.00 25.54
N GLY A 183 -5.80 -31.73 24.78
CA GLY A 183 -7.22 -31.91 25.11
C GLY A 183 -7.40 -32.60 26.47
N ASP A 184 -6.73 -33.75 26.66
CA ASP A 184 -6.79 -34.48 27.93
C ASP A 184 -6.24 -33.64 29.11
N PHE A 185 -5.19 -32.84 28.86
CA PHE A 185 -4.61 -31.94 29.87
C PHE A 185 -5.64 -30.90 30.36
N LEU A 186 -6.38 -30.28 29.44
CA LEU A 186 -7.43 -29.32 29.78
C LEU A 186 -8.62 -30.00 30.49
N ASP A 187 -9.04 -31.18 30.04
CA ASP A 187 -10.07 -31.97 30.70
C ASP A 187 -9.65 -32.34 32.14
N MET A 188 -8.37 -32.65 32.35
CA MET A 188 -7.82 -32.88 33.69
C MET A 188 -7.85 -31.62 34.55
N ILE A 189 -7.53 -30.44 34.03
CA ILE A 189 -7.60 -29.18 34.80
C ILE A 189 -9.04 -28.89 35.26
N ILE A 190 -10.03 -29.14 34.40
CA ILE A 190 -11.42 -28.72 34.61
C ILE A 190 -12.23 -29.78 35.35
N ALA A 191 -12.14 -31.05 34.94
CA ALA A 191 -13.04 -32.11 35.38
C ALA A 191 -12.35 -33.18 36.24
N ASP A 192 -11.08 -33.48 35.96
CA ASP A 192 -10.37 -34.61 36.58
C ASP A 192 -9.12 -34.18 37.36
N ARG A 193 -9.18 -33.03 38.05
CA ARG A 193 -8.00 -32.40 38.69
C ARG A 193 -7.34 -33.25 39.78
N GLU A 194 -8.08 -34.17 40.39
CA GLU A 194 -7.57 -35.19 41.32
C GLU A 194 -6.65 -36.25 40.67
N LYS A 195 -6.46 -36.22 39.35
CA LYS A 195 -5.47 -37.08 38.68
C LYS A 195 -4.08 -36.46 38.65
N MET A 196 -3.95 -35.17 38.98
CA MET A 196 -2.69 -34.43 38.92
C MET A 196 -2.26 -34.02 40.32
N ASP A 197 -1.01 -34.32 40.68
CA ASP A 197 -0.38 -33.78 41.89
C ASP A 197 0.27 -32.43 41.59
N MET A 198 0.98 -32.37 40.46
CA MET A 198 1.65 -31.16 39.96
C MET A 198 1.49 -31.07 38.44
N TYR A 199 1.41 -29.87 37.89
CA TYR A 199 1.43 -29.68 36.44
C TYR A 199 2.00 -28.31 36.08
N ALA A 200 2.71 -28.21 34.95
CA ALA A 200 3.14 -26.91 34.46
C ALA A 200 2.08 -26.27 33.57
N LEU A 201 1.81 -25.00 33.83
CA LEU A 201 0.95 -24.16 33.01
C LEU A 201 1.64 -22.81 32.78
N GLY A 202 1.12 -22.06 31.83
CA GLY A 202 1.44 -20.65 31.67
C GLY A 202 0.21 -19.91 31.16
N TRP A 203 0.22 -18.60 31.29
CA TRP A 203 -0.91 -17.76 30.93
C TRP A 203 -0.45 -16.46 30.30
N ALA A 204 -1.03 -16.16 29.15
CA ALA A 204 -0.95 -14.89 28.45
C ALA A 204 -2.23 -14.08 28.76
N PRO A 205 -2.20 -12.74 28.74
CA PRO A 205 -3.36 -11.93 29.12
C PRO A 205 -4.46 -11.97 28.07
N ASP A 206 -5.70 -12.16 28.51
CA ASP A 206 -6.87 -11.86 27.69
C ASP A 206 -7.14 -10.35 27.60
N TYR A 207 -6.76 -9.61 28.65
CA TYR A 207 -6.87 -8.16 28.81
C TYR A 207 -5.84 -7.62 29.82
N LEU A 208 -5.57 -6.31 29.79
CA LEU A 208 -4.53 -5.65 30.60
C LEU A 208 -5.00 -5.31 32.02
N ASP A 209 -5.50 -6.30 32.74
CA ASP A 209 -5.88 -6.17 34.15
C ASP A 209 -5.27 -7.32 34.97
N PRO A 210 -4.68 -7.07 36.16
CA PRO A 210 -4.08 -8.12 36.98
C PRO A 210 -5.03 -9.26 37.34
N GLU A 211 -6.35 -9.00 37.35
CA GLU A 211 -7.37 -10.03 37.51
C GLU A 211 -7.19 -11.22 36.57
N THR A 212 -6.78 -11.00 35.31
CA THR A 212 -6.67 -12.06 34.28
C THR A 212 -5.71 -13.18 34.67
N TYR A 213 -4.69 -12.87 35.50
CA TYR A 213 -3.70 -13.84 35.97
C TYR A 213 -4.07 -14.47 37.31
N ILE A 214 -4.99 -13.85 38.04
CA ILE A 214 -5.32 -14.20 39.42
C ILE A 214 -6.63 -14.98 39.45
N ASN A 215 -7.74 -14.35 39.12
CA ASN A 215 -9.05 -14.89 39.42
C ASN A 215 -9.41 -16.11 38.55
N PRO A 216 -9.17 -16.13 37.22
CA PRO A 216 -9.46 -17.30 36.40
C PRO A 216 -8.70 -18.54 36.87
N ILE A 217 -7.45 -18.42 37.29
CA ILE A 217 -6.61 -19.58 37.61
C ILE A 217 -6.76 -20.03 39.06
N TRP A 218 -6.93 -19.09 39.99
CA TRP A 218 -6.72 -19.34 41.41
C TRP A 218 -7.98 -19.15 42.26
N SER A 219 -9.02 -18.50 41.75
CA SER A 219 -10.26 -18.34 42.50
C SER A 219 -10.99 -19.68 42.68
N ASN A 220 -11.53 -19.93 43.87
CA ASN A 220 -12.28 -21.15 44.16
C ASN A 220 -13.66 -21.21 43.47
N VAL A 221 -14.11 -20.10 42.86
CA VAL A 221 -15.31 -20.10 42.01
C VAL A 221 -15.00 -20.29 40.52
N SER A 222 -13.72 -20.43 40.15
CA SER A 222 -13.32 -20.67 38.76
C SER A 222 -13.34 -22.15 38.40
N ASP A 223 -13.90 -22.46 37.23
CA ASP A 223 -13.92 -23.81 36.66
C ASP A 223 -12.52 -24.31 36.29
N ILE A 224 -11.55 -23.41 36.06
CA ILE A 224 -10.18 -23.76 35.66
C ILE A 224 -9.18 -23.67 36.83
N ASN A 225 -9.66 -23.59 38.08
CA ASN A 225 -8.84 -23.78 39.28
C ASN A 225 -8.46 -25.26 39.46
N GLY A 226 -7.61 -25.74 38.56
CA GLY A 226 -7.14 -27.14 38.56
C GLY A 226 -6.22 -27.48 39.72
N GLY A 227 -5.80 -26.50 40.52
CA GLY A 227 -5.00 -26.71 41.73
C GLY A 227 -5.84 -26.95 42.99
N ASN A 228 -7.17 -26.89 42.93
CA ASN A 228 -8.03 -26.89 44.11
C ASN A 228 -7.66 -25.79 45.14
N PHE A 229 -7.11 -24.66 44.69
CA PHE A 229 -6.65 -23.64 45.62
C PHE A 229 -7.83 -22.95 46.30
N TYR A 230 -7.83 -22.94 47.63
CA TYR A 230 -8.78 -22.16 48.42
C TYR A 230 -8.16 -21.80 49.77
N GLU A 231 -7.97 -20.50 49.98
CA GLU A 231 -7.65 -19.92 51.28
C GLU A 231 -8.61 -18.74 51.51
N PRO A 232 -9.41 -18.72 52.59
CA PRO A 232 -10.50 -17.75 52.74
C PRO A 232 -10.04 -16.28 52.76
N ASP A 233 -8.86 -16.00 53.31
CA ASP A 233 -8.28 -14.67 53.35
C ASP A 233 -7.84 -14.18 51.97
N VAL A 234 -7.34 -15.08 51.11
CA VAL A 234 -7.01 -14.78 49.72
C VAL A 234 -8.29 -14.63 48.87
N GLN A 235 -9.27 -15.50 49.05
CA GLN A 235 -10.52 -15.46 48.28
C GLN A 235 -11.28 -14.14 48.53
N VAL A 236 -11.38 -13.68 49.78
CA VAL A 236 -12.02 -12.40 50.10
C VAL A 236 -11.31 -11.25 49.39
N LEU A 237 -9.98 -11.23 49.37
CA LEU A 237 -9.22 -10.20 48.65
C LEU A 237 -9.46 -10.26 47.14
N MET A 238 -9.52 -11.47 46.55
CA MET A 238 -9.82 -11.68 45.13
C MET A 238 -11.20 -11.15 44.78
N ASP A 239 -12.21 -11.41 45.60
CA ASP A 239 -13.59 -10.99 45.37
C ASP A 239 -13.76 -9.47 45.55
N ASP A 240 -13.16 -8.90 46.60
CA ASP A 240 -13.22 -7.45 46.87
C ASP A 240 -12.52 -6.65 45.76
N ALA A 241 -11.37 -7.13 45.26
CA ALA A 241 -10.60 -6.47 44.21
C ALA A 241 -11.32 -6.38 42.85
N LEU A 242 -12.33 -7.22 42.60
CA LEU A 242 -13.19 -7.17 41.40
C LEU A 242 -14.14 -5.97 41.39
N THR A 243 -14.52 -5.47 42.56
CA THR A 243 -15.51 -4.38 42.70
C THR A 243 -14.92 -3.07 43.22
N GLU A 244 -13.65 -3.08 43.62
CA GLU A 244 -12.93 -1.89 44.07
C GLU A 244 -12.55 -0.98 42.88
N ILE A 245 -12.98 0.28 42.93
CA ILE A 245 -12.74 1.29 41.87
C ILE A 245 -11.61 2.26 42.23
N ASN A 246 -11.19 2.32 43.49
CA ASN A 246 -10.06 3.12 43.93
C ASN A 246 -8.74 2.40 43.59
N PRO A 247 -7.91 2.95 42.69
CA PRO A 247 -6.72 2.26 42.20
C PRO A 247 -5.68 2.00 43.29
N THR A 248 -5.60 2.85 44.32
CA THR A 248 -4.65 2.66 45.43
C THR A 248 -5.10 1.52 46.34
N VAL A 249 -6.40 1.44 46.65
CA VAL A 249 -6.95 0.35 47.48
C VAL A 249 -6.83 -0.97 46.72
N ARG A 250 -7.23 -0.99 45.44
CA ARG A 250 -7.13 -2.15 44.57
C ARG A 250 -5.68 -2.64 44.42
N SER A 251 -4.73 -1.72 44.25
CA SER A 251 -3.30 -2.07 44.21
C SER A 251 -2.84 -2.78 45.50
N ASN A 252 -3.25 -2.27 46.66
CA ASN A 252 -2.88 -2.89 47.95
C ASN A 252 -3.51 -4.29 48.11
N MET A 253 -4.73 -4.49 47.61
CA MET A 253 -5.38 -5.80 47.58
C MET A 253 -4.57 -6.79 46.72
N TYR A 254 -4.25 -6.43 45.47
CA TYR A 254 -3.44 -7.30 44.60
C TYR A 254 -2.03 -7.55 45.15
N TRP A 255 -1.41 -6.57 45.81
CA TRP A 255 -0.12 -6.79 46.49
C TRP A 255 -0.23 -7.83 47.61
N MET A 256 -1.31 -7.77 48.40
CA MET A 256 -1.55 -8.74 49.47
C MET A 256 -1.87 -10.13 48.91
N ILE A 257 -2.70 -10.22 47.85
CA ILE A 257 -2.98 -11.49 47.15
C ILE A 257 -1.68 -12.13 46.70
N GLN A 258 -0.85 -11.41 45.94
CA GLN A 258 0.42 -11.92 45.44
C GLN A 258 1.34 -12.33 46.60
N LYS A 259 1.42 -11.54 47.67
CA LYS A 259 2.22 -11.87 48.85
C LYS A 259 1.77 -13.17 49.52
N LEU A 260 0.48 -13.31 49.81
CA LEU A 260 -0.08 -14.52 50.42
C LEU A 260 0.14 -15.73 49.52
N MET A 261 -0.07 -15.59 48.22
CA MET A 261 0.12 -16.71 47.29
C MET A 261 1.60 -17.08 47.12
N VAL A 262 2.52 -16.13 47.06
CA VAL A 262 3.95 -16.42 46.80
C VAL A 262 4.71 -16.80 48.06
N GLU A 263 4.49 -16.10 49.17
CA GLU A 263 5.30 -16.26 50.39
C GLU A 263 4.67 -17.24 51.40
N GLU A 264 3.34 -17.22 51.52
CA GLU A 264 2.63 -17.94 52.59
C GLU A 264 2.09 -19.29 52.12
N TYR A 265 1.21 -19.29 51.12
CA TYR A 265 0.44 -20.47 50.73
C TYR A 265 1.08 -21.29 49.59
N MET A 266 1.81 -20.65 48.69
CA MET A 266 2.48 -21.26 47.53
C MET A 266 1.57 -22.22 46.74
N PRO A 267 0.48 -21.73 46.09
CA PRO A 267 -0.39 -22.61 45.36
C PRO A 267 0.19 -23.13 44.05
N GLY A 268 1.12 -22.37 43.50
CA GLY A 268 2.04 -22.82 42.48
C GLY A 268 3.44 -22.31 42.78
N MET A 269 4.39 -22.93 42.12
CA MET A 269 5.76 -22.47 42.04
C MET A 269 5.91 -21.62 40.80
N THR A 270 6.04 -20.31 40.97
CA THR A 270 6.36 -19.40 39.85
C THR A 270 7.69 -19.80 39.24
N LEU A 271 7.81 -19.73 37.91
CA LEU A 271 9.04 -20.09 37.19
C LEU A 271 9.61 -18.87 36.48
N ILE A 272 9.03 -18.50 35.35
CA ILE A 272 9.63 -17.56 34.42
C ILE A 272 8.59 -16.68 33.73
N THR A 273 9.08 -15.62 33.10
CA THR A 273 8.43 -14.96 31.97
C THR A 273 9.42 -14.96 30.80
N GLY A 274 8.92 -15.11 29.57
CA GLY A 274 9.77 -15.11 28.38
C GLY A 274 10.30 -13.70 28.08
N ILE A 275 11.37 -13.62 27.27
CA ILE A 275 11.85 -12.37 26.68
C ILE A 275 11.33 -12.32 25.24
N ASN A 276 10.75 -11.20 24.81
CA ASN A 276 10.26 -11.03 23.44
C ASN A 276 11.29 -10.30 22.58
N TYR A 277 11.59 -10.91 21.44
CA TYR A 277 12.36 -10.31 20.35
C TYR A 277 11.50 -10.31 19.10
N ASP A 278 11.45 -9.19 18.41
CA ASP A 278 10.83 -9.11 17.10
C ASP A 278 11.92 -8.76 16.08
N ALA A 279 11.79 -9.29 14.86
CA ALA A 279 12.71 -8.98 13.78
C ALA A 279 11.96 -8.67 12.48
N TRP A 280 12.38 -7.62 11.78
CA TRP A 280 11.78 -7.19 10.52
C TRP A 280 12.83 -6.62 9.58
N GLN A 281 12.53 -6.68 8.29
CA GLN A 281 13.32 -6.03 7.26
C GLN A 281 13.32 -4.51 7.50
N THR A 282 14.46 -3.86 7.31
CA THR A 282 14.62 -2.42 7.60
C THR A 282 13.68 -1.53 6.79
N TYR A 283 13.20 -1.99 5.63
CA TYR A 283 12.18 -1.32 4.82
C TYR A 283 10.75 -1.42 5.39
N VAL A 284 10.52 -2.26 6.40
CA VAL A 284 9.24 -2.36 7.12
C VAL A 284 9.22 -1.27 8.19
N LEU A 285 8.36 -0.27 7.97
CA LEU A 285 8.20 0.88 8.83
C LEU A 285 6.88 0.84 9.59
N GLY A 286 6.81 1.58 10.69
CA GLY A 286 5.61 1.69 11.52
C GLY A 286 5.32 0.46 12.39
N TRP A 287 6.22 -0.54 12.42
CA TRP A 287 6.13 -1.66 13.34
C TRP A 287 6.25 -1.19 14.79
N VAL A 288 5.26 -1.59 15.60
CA VAL A 288 5.28 -1.43 17.06
C VAL A 288 4.81 -2.75 17.67
N PRO A 289 5.67 -3.47 18.39
CA PRO A 289 5.30 -4.72 19.06
C PRO A 289 4.16 -4.52 20.03
N ASN A 290 3.22 -5.48 20.03
CA ASN A 290 2.13 -5.49 20.99
C ASN A 290 2.40 -6.55 22.07
N PRO A 291 2.60 -6.15 23.33
CA PRO A 291 2.94 -7.09 24.41
C PRO A 291 1.81 -8.08 24.77
N ILE A 292 0.56 -7.89 24.30
CA ILE A 292 -0.55 -8.87 24.44
C ILE A 292 -0.56 -9.89 23.27
N GLU A 293 0.55 -10.02 22.53
CA GLU A 293 0.69 -10.98 21.41
C GLU A 293 -0.40 -10.80 20.31
N ARG A 294 -1.01 -9.60 20.21
CA ARG A 294 -1.98 -9.24 19.17
C ARG A 294 -1.34 -8.27 18.18
N VAL A 295 -0.82 -8.81 17.09
CA VAL A 295 -0.15 -8.01 16.08
C VAL A 295 -1.09 -6.97 15.45
N TRP A 296 -0.69 -5.69 15.48
CA TRP A 296 -1.42 -4.59 14.88
C TRP A 296 -0.69 -4.09 13.63
N PHE A 297 -1.09 -4.60 12.47
CA PHE A 297 -0.47 -4.25 11.17
C PHE A 297 -0.99 -2.94 10.56
N TYR A 298 -2.05 -2.32 11.09
CA TYR A 298 -2.61 -1.10 10.51
C TYR A 298 -1.61 0.06 10.34
N PRO A 299 -0.69 0.34 11.29
CA PRO A 299 0.32 1.37 11.12
C PRO A 299 1.55 0.91 10.31
N VAL A 300 1.63 -0.38 9.95
CA VAL A 300 2.79 -0.97 9.29
C VAL A 300 2.69 -0.74 7.79
N TYR A 301 3.78 -0.27 7.19
CA TYR A 301 3.90 -0.09 5.75
C TYR A 301 5.30 -0.44 5.30
N ILE A 302 5.44 -0.74 4.01
CA ILE A 302 6.72 -0.97 3.37
C ILE A 302 7.02 0.29 2.56
N GLU A 303 8.17 0.91 2.77
CA GLU A 303 8.70 1.85 1.79
C GLU A 303 9.06 1.03 0.55
N SER A 304 8.32 1.20 -0.54
CA SER A 304 8.67 0.57 -1.80
C SER A 304 9.91 1.25 -2.36
N ASP A 305 10.98 0.49 -2.55
CA ASP A 305 12.02 0.81 -3.53
C ASP A 305 11.40 0.71 -4.92
N ASP A 306 10.50 1.64 -5.26
CA ASP A 306 10.10 1.83 -6.64
C ASP A 306 11.33 2.34 -7.38
N LEU A 307 11.86 1.48 -8.24
CA LEU A 307 12.97 1.76 -9.15
C LEU A 307 12.46 1.96 -10.58
N THR A 308 11.14 1.98 -10.78
CA THR A 308 10.53 2.10 -12.08
C THR A 308 10.20 3.56 -12.36
N PRO A 309 10.61 4.11 -13.52
CA PRO A 309 10.22 5.46 -13.88
C PRO A 309 8.72 5.56 -14.21
N PRO A 310 8.08 6.73 -13.97
CA PRO A 310 6.70 6.96 -14.35
C PRO A 310 6.45 6.70 -15.84
N ASP A 311 5.39 5.94 -16.16
CA ASP A 311 4.96 5.65 -17.53
C ASP A 311 4.03 6.74 -18.05
N ILE A 312 4.49 7.48 -19.07
CA ILE A 312 3.77 8.61 -19.66
C ILE A 312 3.15 8.16 -20.99
N THR A 313 1.85 8.36 -21.16
CA THR A 313 1.18 8.20 -22.45
C THR A 313 0.64 9.54 -22.94
N ILE A 314 1.01 9.94 -24.16
CA ILE A 314 0.48 11.15 -24.80
C ILE A 314 -0.80 10.79 -25.56
N LEU A 315 -1.95 11.32 -25.13
CA LEU A 315 -3.24 11.11 -25.78
C LEU A 315 -3.53 12.17 -26.85
N SER A 316 -3.03 13.39 -26.66
CA SER A 316 -3.07 14.49 -27.62
C SER A 316 -1.90 15.44 -27.32
N PRO A 317 -1.24 16.04 -28.32
CA PRO A 317 -1.43 15.80 -29.75
C PRO A 317 -1.02 14.39 -30.17
N VAL A 318 -1.51 13.93 -31.32
CA VAL A 318 -1.10 12.64 -31.90
C VAL A 318 0.07 12.82 -32.86
N SER A 319 0.80 11.74 -33.15
CA SER A 319 1.92 11.78 -34.11
C SER A 319 1.50 12.39 -35.44
N ASP A 320 2.37 13.25 -35.97
CA ASP A 320 2.25 13.92 -37.26
C ASP A 320 1.06 14.89 -37.36
N GLN A 321 0.42 15.24 -36.23
CA GLN A 321 -0.62 16.24 -36.20
C GLN A 321 -0.06 17.63 -36.53
N VAL A 322 -0.76 18.35 -37.40
CA VAL A 322 -0.35 19.69 -37.86
C VAL A 322 -1.07 20.78 -37.06
N PHE A 323 -0.31 21.79 -36.65
CA PHE A 323 -0.78 22.95 -35.91
C PHE A 323 -0.38 24.26 -36.59
N GLY A 324 -1.17 25.30 -36.33
CA GLY A 324 -1.00 26.62 -36.92
C GLY A 324 -0.23 27.60 -36.02
N VAL A 325 -0.70 28.84 -36.02
CA VAL A 325 -0.13 29.91 -35.21
C VAL A 325 -0.41 29.76 -33.70
N TYR A 326 -1.43 28.97 -33.33
CA TYR A 326 -1.77 28.75 -31.93
C TYR A 326 -1.13 27.48 -31.42
N ALA A 327 -0.55 27.57 -30.23
CA ALA A 327 0.10 26.44 -29.57
C ALA A 327 -0.92 25.31 -29.30
N PRO A 328 -0.52 24.05 -29.48
CA PRO A 328 -1.40 22.91 -29.25
C PRO A 328 -1.75 22.77 -27.77
N THR A 329 -2.98 22.31 -27.50
CA THR A 329 -3.33 21.72 -26.21
C THR A 329 -2.81 20.29 -26.13
N PHE A 330 -2.40 19.86 -24.94
CA PHE A 330 -2.00 18.49 -24.68
C PHE A 330 -2.89 17.82 -23.64
N THR A 331 -3.00 16.50 -23.76
CA THR A 331 -3.62 15.60 -22.79
C THR A 331 -2.72 14.38 -22.66
N ILE A 332 -2.34 14.03 -21.44
CA ILE A 332 -1.47 12.89 -21.14
C ILE A 332 -2.08 12.01 -20.04
N THR A 333 -1.54 10.81 -19.86
CA THR A 333 -1.70 10.03 -18.63
C THR A 333 -0.32 9.71 -18.07
N ILE A 334 -0.23 9.63 -16.74
CA ILE A 334 0.98 9.21 -16.03
C ILE A 334 0.54 8.08 -15.10
N ILE A 335 1.18 6.92 -15.22
CA ILE A 335 0.94 5.75 -14.37
C ILE A 335 2.26 5.43 -13.68
N ASP A 336 2.21 5.31 -12.36
CA ASP A 336 3.39 5.05 -11.56
C ASP A 336 3.01 4.36 -10.24
N GLU A 337 3.94 3.60 -9.65
CA GLU A 337 3.77 2.99 -8.33
C GLU A 337 4.00 4.03 -7.23
N SER A 338 4.87 5.01 -7.48
CA SER A 338 5.14 6.15 -6.60
C SER A 338 4.36 7.41 -6.97
N PRO A 339 4.11 8.33 -6.01
CA PRO A 339 3.55 9.64 -6.33
C PRO A 339 4.46 10.46 -7.25
N VAL A 340 3.87 11.10 -8.27
CA VAL A 340 4.59 12.04 -9.14
C VAL A 340 4.89 13.35 -8.38
N ASP A 341 6.17 13.72 -8.30
CA ASP A 341 6.65 14.94 -7.63
C ASP A 341 6.62 16.16 -8.58
N SER A 342 7.11 15.99 -9.81
CA SER A 342 7.18 17.09 -10.78
C SER A 342 6.95 16.66 -12.23
N THR A 343 6.41 17.57 -13.04
CA THR A 343 6.17 17.36 -14.47
C THR A 343 6.56 18.59 -15.29
N TRP A 344 7.12 18.35 -16.47
CA TRP A 344 7.49 19.40 -17.42
C TRP A 344 7.51 18.85 -18.85
N TYR A 345 7.55 19.74 -19.84
CA TYR A 345 7.84 19.36 -21.22
C TYR A 345 8.92 20.25 -21.82
N THR A 346 9.50 19.78 -22.93
CA THR A 346 10.43 20.54 -23.77
C THR A 346 9.97 20.49 -25.23
N ILE A 347 10.20 21.58 -25.95
CA ILE A 347 9.85 21.75 -27.37
C ILE A 347 11.07 22.09 -28.23
N ASP A 348 12.19 22.41 -27.59
CA ASP A 348 13.42 22.92 -28.17
C ASP A 348 14.59 21.92 -28.02
N GLY A 349 14.29 20.62 -27.93
CA GLY A 349 15.31 19.58 -27.80
C GLY A 349 16.01 19.59 -26.44
N GLU A 350 15.21 19.56 -25.37
CA GLU A 350 15.67 19.47 -23.97
C GLU A 350 16.38 20.70 -23.40
N VAL A 351 16.31 21.85 -24.07
CA VAL A 351 17.03 23.06 -23.64
C VAL A 351 16.23 23.84 -22.60
N THR A 352 14.91 23.98 -22.78
CA THR A 352 14.05 24.75 -21.88
C THR A 352 12.92 23.89 -21.31
N ASN A 353 12.85 23.81 -19.98
CA ASN A 353 11.80 23.10 -19.27
C ASN A 353 10.60 24.01 -18.98
N TYR A 354 9.42 23.59 -19.43
CA TYR A 354 8.15 24.24 -19.12
C TYR A 354 7.34 23.36 -18.16
N THR A 355 7.23 23.79 -16.90
CA THR A 355 6.50 23.04 -15.87
C THR A 355 4.98 23.18 -16.03
N PHE A 356 4.24 22.14 -15.66
CA PHE A 356 2.78 22.16 -15.64
C PHE A 356 2.23 21.38 -14.44
N SER A 357 0.90 21.41 -14.27
CA SER A 357 0.20 20.61 -13.27
C SER A 357 -1.07 20.00 -13.84
N GLY A 358 -1.44 18.82 -13.37
CA GLY A 358 -2.54 18.03 -13.93
C GLY A 358 -2.16 17.32 -15.22
N LEU A 359 -3.17 16.79 -15.92
CA LEU A 359 -3.02 15.92 -17.10
C LEU A 359 -3.41 16.59 -18.43
N ILE A 360 -3.86 17.85 -18.37
CA ILE A 360 -4.32 18.63 -19.53
C ILE A 360 -3.71 20.02 -19.43
N GLY A 361 -3.19 20.54 -20.55
CA GLY A 361 -2.62 21.88 -20.61
C GLY A 361 -2.49 22.40 -22.03
N THR A 362 -1.80 23.53 -22.16
CA THR A 362 -1.46 24.15 -23.45
C THR A 362 0.03 24.37 -23.50
N VAL A 363 0.65 24.02 -24.63
CA VAL A 363 2.04 24.37 -24.90
C VAL A 363 2.20 25.88 -24.83
N ASN A 364 3.31 26.35 -24.28
CA ASN A 364 3.57 27.75 -24.06
C ASN A 364 3.58 28.49 -25.40
N GLN A 365 2.73 29.51 -25.55
CA GLN A 365 2.57 30.20 -26.83
C GLN A 365 3.86 30.90 -27.28
N THR A 366 4.63 31.50 -26.37
CA THR A 366 5.91 32.13 -26.73
C THR A 366 6.90 31.09 -27.23
N ALA A 367 7.02 29.96 -26.54
CA ALA A 367 7.88 28.85 -26.95
C ALA A 367 7.44 28.28 -28.31
N TRP A 368 6.13 28.17 -28.53
CA TRP A 368 5.56 27.75 -29.81
C TRP A 368 5.86 28.75 -30.92
N ASP A 369 5.74 30.05 -30.67
CA ASP A 369 6.03 31.11 -31.65
C ASP A 369 7.49 31.10 -32.07
N ASP A 370 8.40 30.90 -31.10
CA ASP A 370 9.85 30.79 -31.30
C ASP A 370 10.26 29.47 -31.98
N ALA A 371 9.44 28.42 -31.87
CA ALA A 371 9.65 27.18 -32.59
C ALA A 371 9.54 27.40 -34.11
N GLY A 372 10.51 26.88 -34.85
CA GLY A 372 10.54 26.95 -36.32
C GLY A 372 9.33 26.26 -36.96
N ILE A 373 9.14 26.50 -38.26
CA ILE A 373 8.16 25.76 -39.07
C ILE A 373 8.67 24.36 -39.38
N GLY A 374 7.74 23.42 -39.58
CA GLY A 374 8.04 22.01 -39.86
C GLY A 374 7.92 21.11 -38.63
N SER A 375 8.71 20.04 -38.60
CA SER A 375 8.64 19.01 -37.55
C SER A 375 9.16 19.53 -36.21
N ILE A 376 8.38 19.31 -35.16
CA ILE A 376 8.66 19.70 -33.78
C ILE A 376 8.52 18.45 -32.90
N SER A 377 9.54 18.15 -32.11
CA SER A 377 9.49 17.11 -31.09
C SER A 377 9.08 17.72 -29.75
N LEU A 378 7.95 17.25 -29.22
CA LEU A 378 7.43 17.65 -27.91
C LEU A 378 7.63 16.48 -26.95
N THR A 379 8.55 16.64 -25.99
CA THR A 379 8.86 15.60 -24.99
C THR A 379 8.30 15.99 -23.64
N PHE A 380 7.51 15.11 -23.02
CA PHE A 380 7.00 15.24 -21.67
C PHE A 380 7.84 14.43 -20.70
N TYR A 381 8.01 14.93 -19.49
CA TYR A 381 8.77 14.30 -18.42
C TYR A 381 7.95 14.29 -17.13
N ALA A 382 8.16 13.25 -16.34
CA ALA A 382 7.63 13.11 -14.99
C ALA A 382 8.74 12.57 -14.09
N ASN A 383 8.90 13.16 -12.92
CA ASN A 383 9.79 12.68 -11.87
C ASN A 383 8.94 12.31 -10.67
N ASP A 384 9.11 11.10 -10.15
CA ASP A 384 8.43 10.66 -8.94
C ASP A 384 9.12 11.20 -7.66
N THR A 385 8.52 10.91 -6.50
CA THR A 385 9.06 11.31 -5.19
C THR A 385 10.37 10.63 -4.81
N LEU A 386 10.77 9.56 -5.50
CA LEU A 386 11.99 8.78 -5.24
C LEU A 386 13.12 9.14 -6.22
N GLY A 387 12.84 9.96 -7.23
CA GLY A 387 13.79 10.47 -8.21
C GLY A 387 13.87 9.66 -9.51
N ASN A 388 12.92 8.76 -9.77
CA ASN A 388 12.85 8.05 -11.05
C ASN A 388 12.24 8.97 -12.12
N LEU A 389 12.92 9.07 -13.27
CA LEU A 389 12.58 9.99 -14.35
C LEU A 389 12.01 9.26 -15.57
N GLY A 390 10.72 9.45 -15.83
CA GLY A 390 10.02 8.99 -17.02
C GLY A 390 9.95 10.07 -18.11
N SER A 391 9.91 9.67 -19.38
CA SER A 391 9.73 10.59 -20.51
C SER A 391 9.04 9.94 -21.70
N GLU A 392 8.23 10.71 -22.43
CA GLU A 392 7.59 10.28 -23.68
C GLU A 392 7.57 11.44 -24.70
N THR A 393 7.71 11.13 -25.99
CA THR A 393 7.85 12.13 -27.06
C THR A 393 6.79 11.95 -28.14
N VAL A 394 6.20 13.07 -28.57
CA VAL A 394 5.38 13.12 -29.79
C VAL A 394 5.99 14.07 -30.81
N ASN A 395 6.06 13.64 -32.06
CA ASN A 395 6.44 14.50 -33.18
C ASN A 395 5.18 15.10 -33.80
N ILE A 396 5.14 16.42 -33.89
CA ILE A 396 4.06 17.21 -34.47
C ILE A 396 4.62 18.16 -35.53
N PHE A 397 3.75 18.82 -36.29
CA PHE A 397 4.16 19.79 -37.30
C PHE A 397 3.58 21.17 -37.02
N LYS A 398 4.39 22.21 -37.22
CA LYS A 398 3.94 23.60 -37.28
C LYS A 398 3.93 24.07 -38.72
N ASP A 399 2.75 24.44 -39.21
CA ASP A 399 2.60 25.07 -40.52
C ASP A 399 1.83 26.38 -40.45
N ILE A 400 2.39 27.39 -41.09
CA ILE A 400 1.84 28.75 -41.20
C ILE A 400 1.90 29.30 -42.64
N VAL A 401 2.37 28.51 -43.61
CA VAL A 401 2.63 28.95 -44.98
C VAL A 401 1.61 28.31 -45.93
N GLY A 402 0.87 29.12 -46.68
CA GLY A 402 -0.08 28.60 -47.68
C GLY A 402 0.59 28.30 -49.04
N PRO A 403 -0.11 27.61 -49.95
CA PRO A 403 0.43 27.25 -51.26
C PRO A 403 0.84 28.45 -52.14
N ASP A 404 1.98 28.38 -52.80
CA ASP A 404 2.42 29.41 -53.74
C ASP A 404 1.79 29.22 -55.12
N ILE A 405 1.02 30.21 -55.59
CA ILE A 405 0.34 30.18 -56.89
C ILE A 405 1.02 31.12 -57.89
N THR A 406 1.47 30.56 -59.01
CA THR A 406 1.99 31.33 -60.15
C THR A 406 1.01 31.29 -61.31
N ILE A 407 0.67 32.46 -61.87
CA ILE A 407 -0.24 32.59 -63.00
C ILE A 407 0.58 32.74 -64.30
N HIS A 408 0.43 31.80 -65.23
CA HIS A 408 1.06 31.85 -66.55
C HIS A 408 0.17 32.48 -67.61
N SER A 409 -1.14 32.25 -67.52
CA SER A 409 -2.17 32.93 -68.31
C SER A 409 -3.47 33.04 -67.51
N PRO A 410 -4.29 34.09 -67.72
CA PRO A 410 -4.08 35.21 -68.64
C PRO A 410 -2.93 36.14 -68.20
N LEU A 411 -2.38 36.91 -69.14
CA LEU A 411 -1.32 37.88 -68.83
C LEU A 411 -1.92 39.18 -68.27
N PRO A 412 -1.17 39.94 -67.46
CA PRO A 412 -1.61 41.24 -66.97
C PRO A 412 -2.06 42.17 -68.10
N ASN A 413 -3.24 42.78 -67.95
CA ASN A 413 -3.90 43.68 -68.90
C ASN A 413 -4.23 43.06 -70.27
N GLN A 414 -4.24 41.72 -70.39
CA GLN A 414 -4.70 41.06 -71.61
C GLN A 414 -6.18 41.35 -71.85
N GLU A 415 -6.52 41.71 -73.09
CA GLU A 415 -7.89 42.04 -73.50
C GLU A 415 -8.67 40.79 -73.91
N PHE A 416 -9.91 40.69 -73.44
CA PHE A 416 -10.86 39.62 -73.76
C PHE A 416 -12.22 40.24 -74.13
N GLY A 417 -12.89 39.63 -75.10
CA GLY A 417 -14.17 40.09 -75.62
C GLY A 417 -15.35 39.38 -74.99
N VAL A 418 -16.17 38.75 -75.85
CA VAL A 418 -17.35 37.99 -75.43
C VAL A 418 -16.96 36.70 -74.71
N ASP A 419 -15.94 36.00 -75.20
CA ASP A 419 -15.49 34.73 -74.61
C ASP A 419 -14.64 34.97 -73.35
N ALA A 420 -14.92 34.21 -72.29
CA ALA A 420 -14.19 34.25 -71.04
C ALA A 420 -12.74 33.77 -71.22
N PRO A 421 -11.77 34.35 -70.48
CA PRO A 421 -10.38 33.93 -70.56
C PRO A 421 -10.18 32.48 -70.09
N THR A 422 -9.25 31.78 -70.72
CA THR A 422 -8.68 30.55 -70.17
C THR A 422 -7.53 30.87 -69.21
N TYR A 423 -7.31 30.01 -68.23
CA TYR A 423 -6.22 30.14 -67.27
C TYR A 423 -5.28 28.93 -67.33
N ASN A 424 -4.03 29.20 -66.98
CA ASN A 424 -2.97 28.23 -66.74
C ASN A 424 -2.15 28.73 -65.55
N ILE A 425 -2.09 27.93 -64.50
CA ILE A 425 -1.42 28.25 -63.24
C ILE A 425 -0.52 27.08 -62.82
N THR A 426 0.48 27.36 -61.97
CA THR A 426 1.20 26.33 -61.22
C THR A 426 1.07 26.61 -59.74
N ILE A 427 0.94 25.55 -58.95
CA ILE A 427 0.85 25.64 -57.49
C ILE A 427 1.97 24.80 -56.91
N THR A 428 2.75 25.39 -56.00
CA THR A 428 3.77 24.69 -55.22
C THR A 428 3.37 24.74 -53.76
N SER A 429 3.33 23.59 -53.10
CA SER A 429 3.06 23.48 -51.67
C SER A 429 3.93 22.38 -51.08
N GLU A 430 4.36 22.54 -49.83
CA GLU A 430 5.01 21.48 -49.05
C GLU A 430 4.02 20.39 -48.64
N TYR A 431 2.73 20.73 -48.62
CA TYR A 431 1.61 19.87 -48.22
C TYR A 431 0.66 19.60 -49.38
N LEU A 432 -0.18 18.56 -49.27
CA LEU A 432 -1.07 18.20 -50.37
C LEU A 432 -2.15 19.27 -50.57
N LEU A 433 -2.47 19.59 -51.82
CA LEU A 433 -3.54 20.53 -52.13
C LEU A 433 -4.90 19.93 -51.80
N HIS A 434 -5.67 20.59 -50.94
CA HIS A 434 -7.03 20.24 -50.57
C HIS A 434 -8.05 20.82 -51.55
N SER A 435 -7.95 22.11 -51.86
CA SER A 435 -8.93 22.79 -52.70
C SER A 435 -8.32 23.91 -53.54
N LEU A 436 -8.95 24.23 -54.67
CA LEU A 436 -8.54 25.28 -55.60
C LEU A 436 -9.79 26.00 -56.13
N TRP A 437 -9.78 27.32 -56.09
CA TRP A 437 -10.87 28.14 -56.60
C TRP A 437 -10.38 29.47 -57.16
N TYR A 438 -11.26 30.17 -57.88
CA TYR A 438 -11.02 31.55 -58.28
C TYR A 438 -12.27 32.42 -58.09
N THR A 439 -12.04 33.73 -58.06
CA THR A 439 -13.09 34.77 -58.07
C THR A 439 -12.75 35.84 -59.10
N ILE A 440 -13.78 36.42 -59.72
CA ILE A 440 -13.65 37.58 -60.62
C ILE A 440 -14.43 38.82 -60.13
N ASP A 441 -15.07 38.71 -58.97
CA ASP A 441 -16.00 39.69 -58.40
C ASP A 441 -15.57 40.15 -57.00
N GLY A 442 -14.27 40.05 -56.70
CA GLY A 442 -13.71 40.47 -55.42
C GLY A 442 -14.02 39.54 -54.25
N GLY A 443 -14.25 38.25 -54.53
CA GLY A 443 -14.52 37.21 -53.52
C GLY A 443 -15.98 37.04 -53.14
N VAL A 444 -16.92 37.69 -53.86
CA VAL A 444 -18.35 37.50 -53.63
C VAL A 444 -18.79 36.10 -54.07
N THR A 445 -18.26 35.62 -55.19
CA THR A 445 -18.51 34.27 -55.70
C THR A 445 -17.19 33.53 -55.92
N ASN A 446 -17.07 32.35 -55.31
CA ASN A 446 -15.94 31.44 -55.50
C ASN A 446 -16.31 30.31 -56.46
N TYR A 447 -15.51 30.14 -57.50
CA TYR A 447 -15.66 29.08 -58.50
C TYR A 447 -14.59 28.02 -58.26
N THR A 448 -15.01 26.82 -57.84
CA THR A 448 -14.11 25.68 -57.68
C THR A 448 -13.47 25.32 -59.02
N SER A 449 -12.16 25.12 -59.01
CA SER A 449 -11.40 24.55 -60.11
C SER A 449 -10.91 23.14 -59.75
N TYR A 450 -10.94 22.24 -60.73
CA TYR A 450 -10.48 20.86 -60.60
C TYR A 450 -9.16 20.61 -61.32
N GLY A 451 -8.53 21.66 -61.87
CA GLY A 451 -7.30 21.52 -62.64
C GLY A 451 -6.52 22.82 -62.72
N LEU A 452 -5.23 22.68 -63.02
CA LEU A 452 -4.29 23.81 -63.16
C LEU A 452 -4.48 24.61 -64.46
N THR A 453 -5.33 24.11 -65.37
CA THR A 453 -5.75 24.79 -66.59
C THR A 453 -7.26 24.69 -66.76
N GLY A 454 -7.90 25.77 -67.22
CA GLY A 454 -9.35 25.78 -67.44
C GLY A 454 -9.85 27.09 -68.04
N ALA A 455 -11.16 27.32 -67.95
CA ALA A 455 -11.78 28.58 -68.37
C ALA A 455 -12.49 29.26 -67.20
N ILE A 456 -12.44 30.59 -67.18
CA ILE A 456 -13.28 31.39 -66.29
C ILE A 456 -14.75 31.15 -66.66
N ASN A 457 -15.61 31.07 -65.66
CA ASN A 457 -17.02 30.75 -65.84
C ASN A 457 -17.68 31.76 -66.79
N GLN A 458 -18.22 31.27 -67.91
CA GLN A 458 -18.77 32.13 -68.95
C GLN A 458 -19.94 32.98 -68.46
N ASN A 459 -20.84 32.44 -67.63
CA ASN A 459 -21.99 33.20 -67.12
C ASN A 459 -21.55 34.32 -66.16
N ALA A 460 -20.53 34.04 -65.34
CA ALA A 460 -19.91 35.02 -64.46
C ALA A 460 -19.24 36.13 -65.29
N TRP A 461 -18.50 35.73 -66.33
CA TRP A 461 -17.87 36.64 -67.27
C TRP A 461 -18.89 37.52 -67.97
N ASP A 462 -19.97 36.96 -68.53
CA ASP A 462 -21.04 37.69 -69.21
C ASP A 462 -21.69 38.74 -68.30
N SER A 463 -21.87 38.40 -67.03
CA SER A 463 -22.44 39.28 -66.00
C SER A 463 -21.47 40.39 -65.54
N ALA A 464 -20.16 40.23 -65.76
CA ALA A 464 -19.16 41.23 -65.38
C ALA A 464 -19.21 42.46 -66.30
N SER A 465 -19.11 43.65 -65.71
CA SER A 465 -19.03 44.93 -66.42
C SER A 465 -17.78 45.00 -67.32
N GLN A 466 -17.86 45.74 -68.44
CA GLN A 466 -16.67 46.02 -69.25
C GLN A 466 -15.65 46.84 -68.45
N GLY A 467 -14.36 46.68 -68.76
CA GLY A 467 -13.24 47.31 -68.06
C GLY A 467 -12.32 46.30 -67.36
N ASN A 468 -11.61 46.76 -66.33
CA ASN A 468 -10.63 45.93 -65.61
C ASN A 468 -11.34 44.91 -64.72
N ILE A 469 -11.01 43.63 -64.91
CA ILE A 469 -11.48 42.50 -64.10
C ILE A 469 -10.30 41.90 -63.36
N LEU A 470 -10.36 41.86 -62.03
CA LEU A 470 -9.35 41.20 -61.19
C LEU A 470 -9.76 39.74 -60.99
N ILE A 471 -8.94 38.81 -61.48
CA ILE A 471 -9.09 37.39 -61.25
C ILE A 471 -8.16 37.00 -60.12
N THR A 472 -8.70 36.49 -59.01
CA THR A 472 -7.91 35.96 -57.89
C THR A 472 -8.06 34.45 -57.85
N PHE A 473 -6.94 33.74 -57.93
CA PHE A 473 -6.84 32.31 -57.66
C PHE A 473 -6.46 32.11 -56.20
N SER A 474 -7.08 31.12 -55.57
CA SER A 474 -6.85 30.73 -54.20
C SER A 474 -6.73 29.22 -54.11
N ALA A 475 -5.78 28.73 -53.33
CA ALA A 475 -5.56 27.32 -53.09
C ALA A 475 -5.39 27.07 -51.60
N GLU A 476 -5.99 25.99 -51.11
CA GLU A 476 -5.88 25.53 -49.73
C GLU A 476 -5.13 24.20 -49.72
N ASP A 477 -4.15 24.05 -48.84
CA ASP A 477 -3.55 22.74 -48.56
C ASP A 477 -4.36 21.94 -47.53
N ASP A 478 -3.97 20.68 -47.30
CA ASP A 478 -4.61 19.78 -46.34
C ASP A 478 -4.37 20.16 -44.88
N THR A 479 -3.56 21.19 -44.61
CA THR A 479 -3.40 21.82 -43.29
C THR A 479 -4.34 23.03 -43.11
N GLY A 480 -5.09 23.40 -44.15
CA GLY A 480 -6.06 24.50 -44.15
C GLY A 480 -5.45 25.88 -44.40
N LYS A 481 -4.22 25.97 -44.89
CA LYS A 481 -3.60 27.26 -45.24
C LYS A 481 -3.95 27.66 -46.66
N ILE A 482 -4.28 28.93 -46.81
CA ILE A 482 -4.73 29.49 -48.09
C ILE A 482 -3.63 30.38 -48.66
N GLY A 483 -3.18 30.03 -49.86
CA GLY A 483 -2.36 30.88 -50.71
C GLY A 483 -3.20 31.53 -51.79
N THR A 484 -2.85 32.75 -52.20
CA THR A 484 -3.59 33.49 -53.23
C THR A 484 -2.66 34.20 -54.21
N SER A 485 -3.12 34.33 -55.45
CA SER A 485 -2.44 35.10 -56.50
C SER A 485 -3.47 35.69 -57.45
N SER A 486 -3.23 36.90 -57.96
CA SER A 486 -4.22 37.62 -58.77
C SER A 486 -3.63 38.20 -60.04
N VAL A 487 -4.46 38.29 -61.08
CA VAL A 487 -4.14 38.95 -62.35
C VAL A 487 -5.30 39.84 -62.80
N THR A 488 -4.99 41.05 -63.25
CA THR A 488 -5.97 41.95 -63.85
C THR A 488 -6.01 41.76 -65.35
N VAL A 489 -7.20 41.56 -65.91
CA VAL A 489 -7.46 41.49 -67.37
C VAL A 489 -8.47 42.56 -67.77
N ILE A 490 -8.64 42.81 -69.07
CA ILE A 490 -9.55 43.84 -69.58
C ILE A 490 -10.67 43.18 -70.38
N LYS A 491 -11.93 43.42 -69.99
CA LYS A 491 -13.11 43.02 -70.77
C LYS A 491 -13.54 44.17 -71.69
N SER A 492 -13.48 43.96 -73.00
CA SER A 492 -13.84 44.96 -74.02
C SER A 492 -14.64 44.32 -75.14
N ILE A 493 -15.92 44.67 -75.27
CA ILE A 493 -16.81 44.16 -76.32
C ILE A 493 -16.97 45.26 -77.38
N PRO A 494 -16.43 45.09 -78.60
CA PRO A 494 -16.58 46.08 -79.66
C PRO A 494 -18.06 46.30 -79.97
N SER A 495 -18.51 47.56 -80.03
CA SER A 495 -19.86 47.87 -80.52
C SER A 495 -19.98 47.45 -81.99
N GLU A 496 -21.05 46.74 -82.36
CA GLU A 496 -21.34 46.45 -83.77
C GLU A 496 -21.36 47.75 -84.60
N PRO A 497 -20.81 47.76 -85.83
CA PRO A 497 -20.96 48.91 -86.71
C PRO A 497 -22.44 49.10 -87.05
N PRO A 498 -22.94 50.35 -87.12
CA PRO A 498 -24.32 50.60 -87.53
C PRO A 498 -24.53 50.02 -88.94
N ILE A 499 -25.51 49.13 -89.10
CA ILE A 499 -25.89 48.55 -90.39
C ILE A 499 -26.29 49.71 -91.32
N PRO A 500 -25.58 49.94 -92.45
CA PRO A 500 -25.95 50.98 -93.40
C PRO A 500 -27.22 50.60 -94.16
N GLY A 501 -28.26 51.41 -93.98
CA GLY A 501 -29.33 51.56 -94.97
C GLY A 501 -30.53 50.64 -94.79
N TYR A 502 -31.49 51.07 -93.95
CA TYR A 502 -32.90 51.11 -94.36
C TYR A 502 -33.58 52.32 -93.72
N ASP A 503 -34.10 53.19 -94.58
CA ASP A 503 -34.81 54.42 -94.24
C ASP A 503 -36.17 54.06 -93.61
N VAL A 504 -36.29 54.30 -92.30
CA VAL A 504 -37.49 54.01 -91.48
C VAL A 504 -38.74 54.76 -92.02
N ILE A 505 -38.54 55.76 -92.89
CA ILE A 505 -39.59 56.53 -93.56
C ILE A 505 -40.33 55.68 -94.64
N LEU A 506 -39.70 54.67 -95.24
CA LEU A 506 -40.35 53.85 -96.28
C LEU A 506 -41.32 52.79 -95.72
N ILE A 507 -41.11 52.33 -94.49
CA ILE A 507 -41.95 51.30 -93.84
C ILE A 507 -43.26 51.91 -93.29
N PHE A 508 -43.23 53.14 -92.77
CA PHE A 508 -44.46 53.85 -92.39
C PHE A 508 -45.30 54.30 -93.61
N GLY A 509 -44.66 54.56 -94.76
CA GLY A 509 -45.36 54.89 -96.01
C GLY A 509 -46.20 53.73 -96.58
N VAL A 510 -45.70 52.50 -96.53
CA VAL A 510 -46.40 51.30 -97.04
C VAL A 510 -47.53 50.86 -96.11
N ILE A 511 -47.36 50.99 -94.78
CA ILE A 511 -48.41 50.69 -93.80
C ILE A 511 -49.56 51.71 -93.87
N SER A 512 -49.25 52.98 -94.15
CA SER A 512 -50.26 54.04 -94.34
C SER A 512 -51.08 53.86 -95.62
N LEU A 513 -50.47 53.38 -96.71
CA LEU A 513 -51.15 53.13 -97.98
C LEU A 513 -52.10 51.91 -97.89
N VAL A 514 -51.71 50.86 -97.16
CA VAL A 514 -52.54 49.67 -96.92
C VAL A 514 -53.74 49.99 -96.02
N ALA A 515 -53.58 50.86 -95.02
CA ALA A 515 -54.68 51.32 -94.16
C ALA A 515 -55.72 52.16 -94.92
N ILE A 516 -55.31 53.00 -95.88
CA ILE A 516 -56.23 53.80 -96.71
C ILE A 516 -57.00 52.91 -97.71
N ILE A 517 -56.35 51.89 -98.28
CA ILE A 517 -57.00 50.95 -99.20
C ILE A 517 -58.01 50.03 -98.47
N LEU A 518 -57.71 49.63 -97.23
CA LEU A 518 -58.64 48.87 -96.38
C LEU A 518 -59.85 49.70 -95.89
N MET A 519 -59.68 50.99 -95.59
CA MET A 519 -60.81 51.87 -95.25
C MET A 519 -61.73 52.20 -96.44
N LYS A 520 -61.22 52.22 -97.68
CA LYS A 520 -62.03 52.47 -98.88
C LYS A 520 -62.91 51.27 -99.30
N LYS A 521 -62.58 50.05 -98.86
CA LYS A 521 -63.35 48.83 -99.17
C LYS A 521 -64.49 48.54 -98.17
N ILE A 522 -64.53 49.26 -97.04
CA ILE A 522 -65.57 49.13 -96.00
C ILE A 522 -66.72 50.15 -96.18
N LYS A 523 -66.55 51.19 -97.03
CA LYS A 523 -67.58 52.23 -97.26
C LYS A 523 -68.49 52.04 -98.49
N ASN A 524 -68.30 50.95 -99.25
CA ASN A 524 -69.16 50.60 -100.41
C ASN A 524 -69.76 49.19 -100.25
N LYS A 525 -70.40 48.94 -99.10
CA LYS A 525 -71.43 47.93 -98.92
C LYS A 525 -72.50 48.46 -97.99
#